data_AF-A0A7X6Y468-F1
#
_entry.id   AF-A0A7X6Y468-F1
#
_cell.length_a   1.000
_cell.length_b   1.000
_cell.length_c   1.000
_cell.angle_alpha   90.00
_cell.angle_beta   90.00
_cell.angle_gamma   90.00
#
_symmetry.space_group_name_H-M   'P 1'
#
loop_
_entity.id
_entity.type
_entity.pdbx_description
1 polymer ?
#
loop_
_entity_poly.entity_id
_entity_poly.type
_entity_poly.pdbx_seq_one_letter_code
_entity_poly.pdbx_strand_id
1 'polypeptide(L)'
;MTKLMSGQMDDIGMLLVKSMDMPESLIINNFFYDLNNCPGIAEKFNLMFDGLKDSLSYNGKIFGVPFFVVTDAWKVNTELMDTLKLDYPEENWTWDDFYLYAKEARRNLNGDGKTDTYIVELMMTPPFFMYQYNSIYFDVYQKTADYNTEEFINPLKLWKKIYKEDLVENTHHRIEKDYILFMYKAWDFGTCVGDDTYICKPTLKSKRIYNNYISFFMVNKKAINLNECLDSLEIYLSDEVQRINYGYGINGFYKERSFYDTAEAAILYRGEPPNLTCSDNFILLNTIFKYSKPHVFRDELDILIYM
;
A
#
# COMPACT_ATOMS: atom_id res chain seq x y z
N MET A 1 20.54 0.07 14.65
CA MET A 1 21.06 1.45 14.45
C MET A 1 22.45 1.64 15.07
N THR A 2 22.75 1.07 16.25
CA THR A 2 24.04 1.25 16.96
C THR A 2 25.29 0.78 16.20
N LYS A 3 25.25 -0.35 15.48
CA LYS A 3 26.36 -0.79 14.59
C LYS A 3 26.52 0.08 13.33
N LEU A 4 25.42 0.63 12.82
CA LEU A 4 25.42 1.53 11.66
C LEU A 4 26.11 2.86 11.99
N MET A 5 26.01 3.32 13.24
CA MET A 5 26.65 4.56 13.71
C MET A 5 28.05 4.35 14.29
N SER A 6 28.52 3.11 14.47
CA SER A 6 29.82 2.80 15.07
C SER A 6 30.94 2.52 14.06
N GLY A 7 30.70 2.69 12.77
CA GLY A 7 31.71 2.53 11.71
C GLY A 7 32.10 1.08 11.37
N GLN A 8 31.48 0.08 12.00
CA GLN A 8 31.67 -1.36 11.70
C GLN A 8 30.65 -1.84 10.66
N MET A 9 30.49 -1.09 9.57
CA MET A 9 29.43 -1.31 8.58
C MET A 9 29.72 -2.47 7.63
N ASP A 10 30.99 -2.81 7.38
CA ASP A 10 31.39 -3.84 6.41
C ASP A 10 31.03 -5.27 6.88
N ASP A 11 30.79 -5.47 8.19
CA ASP A 11 30.30 -6.72 8.78
C ASP A 11 28.80 -6.96 8.54
N ILE A 12 28.05 -5.92 8.14
CA ILE A 12 26.61 -6.04 7.86
C ILE A 12 26.43 -6.30 6.37
N GLY A 13 26.08 -7.54 6.02
CA GLY A 13 25.84 -7.95 4.64
C GLY A 13 24.51 -7.45 4.06
N MET A 14 23.41 -7.68 4.77
CA MET A 14 22.05 -7.42 4.30
C MET A 14 21.19 -6.82 5.43
N LEU A 15 20.28 -5.93 5.05
CA LEU A 15 19.35 -5.23 5.93
C LEU A 15 17.91 -5.56 5.51
N LEU A 16 17.05 -5.93 6.46
CA LEU A 16 15.61 -5.89 6.26
C LEU A 16 15.11 -4.49 6.63
N VAL A 17 14.58 -3.76 5.64
CA VAL A 17 14.18 -2.36 5.76
C VAL A 17 12.69 -2.23 5.48
N LYS A 18 12.00 -1.36 6.23
CA LYS A 18 10.60 -0.99 6.00
C LYS A 18 10.57 0.38 5.34
N SER A 19 9.73 0.59 4.33
CA SER A 19 9.67 1.86 3.58
C SER A 19 9.43 3.08 4.48
N MET A 20 8.58 2.95 5.52
CA MET A 20 8.26 4.03 6.47
C MET A 20 9.38 4.33 7.46
N ASP A 21 10.28 3.37 7.70
CA ASP A 21 11.37 3.49 8.67
C ASP A 21 12.75 3.62 8.00
N MET A 22 12.79 3.72 6.67
CA MET A 22 14.04 3.76 5.93
C MET A 22 14.75 5.09 6.18
N PRO A 23 15.96 5.09 6.75
CA PRO A 23 16.76 6.31 6.81
C PRO A 23 17.14 6.73 5.39
N GLU A 24 16.74 7.92 4.99
CA GLU A 24 17.00 8.48 3.65
C GLU A 24 18.49 8.48 3.29
N SER A 25 19.35 8.61 4.31
CA SER A 25 20.81 8.57 4.15
C SER A 25 21.32 7.27 3.55
N LEU A 26 20.61 6.13 3.69
CA LEU A 26 20.96 4.88 3.02
C LEU A 26 20.84 5.01 1.50
N ILE A 27 19.84 5.75 1.04
CA ILE A 27 19.57 5.98 -0.38
C ILE A 27 20.44 7.12 -0.92
N ILE A 28 20.41 8.30 -0.27
CA ILE A 28 21.14 9.50 -0.70
C ILE A 28 22.65 9.26 -0.76
N ASN A 29 23.21 8.53 0.23
CA ASN A 29 24.64 8.21 0.25
C ASN A 29 25.00 6.96 -0.56
N ASN A 30 24.03 6.38 -1.30
CA ASN A 30 24.23 5.22 -2.16
C ASN A 30 24.88 4.05 -1.39
N PHE A 31 24.34 3.71 -0.21
CA PHE A 31 24.88 2.65 0.66
C PHE A 31 24.60 1.23 0.13
N PHE A 32 23.55 1.09 -0.67
CA PHE A 32 23.10 -0.18 -1.23
C PHE A 32 23.94 -0.63 -2.43
N TYR A 33 23.96 -1.94 -2.68
CA TYR A 33 24.45 -2.53 -3.92
C TYR A 33 23.38 -2.38 -5.01
N ASP A 34 23.79 -1.97 -6.22
CA ASP A 34 22.89 -1.80 -7.35
C ASP A 34 22.55 -3.17 -7.96
N LEU A 35 21.34 -3.65 -7.68
CA LEU A 35 20.87 -4.97 -8.08
C LEU A 35 20.58 -5.08 -9.59
N ASN A 36 20.66 -3.98 -10.36
CA ASN A 36 20.70 -4.11 -11.82
C ASN A 36 21.91 -4.91 -12.31
N ASN A 37 22.98 -4.99 -11.52
CA ASN A 37 24.16 -5.80 -11.82
C ASN A 37 23.95 -7.31 -11.56
N CYS A 38 22.76 -7.72 -11.13
CA CYS A 38 22.37 -9.11 -10.89
C CYS A 38 21.19 -9.47 -11.80
N PRO A 39 21.42 -9.90 -13.06
CA PRO A 39 20.34 -10.20 -14.00
C PRO A 39 19.31 -11.19 -13.47
N GLY A 40 19.75 -12.22 -12.73
CA GLY A 40 18.86 -13.20 -12.10
C GLY A 40 17.88 -12.61 -11.09
N ILE A 41 18.24 -11.50 -10.45
CA ILE A 41 17.36 -10.72 -9.55
C ILE A 41 16.55 -9.69 -10.36
N ALA A 42 17.21 -8.92 -11.22
CA ALA A 42 16.61 -7.81 -11.95
C ALA A 42 15.48 -8.26 -12.89
N GLU A 43 15.60 -9.43 -13.51
CA GLU A 43 14.59 -10.01 -14.39
C GLU A 43 13.35 -10.51 -13.64
N LYS A 44 13.50 -10.94 -12.37
CA LYS A 44 12.35 -11.41 -11.55
C LYS A 44 11.31 -10.33 -11.32
N PHE A 45 11.71 -9.05 -11.31
CA PHE A 45 10.76 -7.94 -11.21
C PHE A 45 9.71 -7.92 -12.32
N ASN A 46 9.98 -8.52 -13.50
CA ASN A 46 8.98 -8.61 -14.57
C ASN A 46 7.78 -9.50 -14.21
N LEU A 47 7.98 -10.44 -13.27
CA LEU A 47 6.96 -11.35 -12.74
C LEU A 47 6.24 -10.77 -11.52
N MET A 48 6.77 -9.69 -10.95
CA MET A 48 6.21 -9.02 -9.79
C MET A 48 5.11 -8.02 -10.18
N PHE A 49 4.39 -7.52 -9.18
CA PHE A 49 3.45 -6.41 -9.40
C PHE A 49 4.14 -5.20 -10.04
N ASP A 50 3.49 -4.60 -11.04
CA ASP A 50 4.15 -3.73 -12.02
C ASP A 50 4.86 -2.49 -11.42
N GLY A 51 4.40 -1.96 -10.29
CA GLY A 51 5.02 -0.78 -9.66
C GLY A 51 6.10 -1.07 -8.61
N LEU A 52 6.41 -2.34 -8.33
CA LEU A 52 7.37 -2.69 -7.27
C LEU A 52 8.81 -2.35 -7.64
N LYS A 53 9.19 -2.51 -8.92
CA LYS A 53 10.54 -2.15 -9.38
C LYS A 53 10.82 -0.67 -9.18
N ASP A 54 9.87 0.19 -9.58
CA ASP A 54 9.98 1.64 -9.42
C ASP A 54 10.01 2.04 -7.94
N SER A 55 9.18 1.39 -7.12
CA SER A 55 9.14 1.59 -5.67
C SER A 55 10.45 1.23 -4.96
N LEU A 56 11.23 0.32 -5.53
CA LEU A 56 12.51 -0.16 -5.01
C LEU A 56 13.70 0.31 -5.86
N SER A 57 13.52 1.40 -6.61
CA SER A 57 14.57 2.02 -7.41
C SER A 57 14.81 3.48 -7.02
N TYR A 58 16.07 3.90 -7.09
CA TYR A 58 16.47 5.29 -6.91
C TYR A 58 17.56 5.64 -7.91
N ASN A 59 17.40 6.74 -8.67
CA ASN A 59 18.31 7.15 -9.75
C ASN A 59 18.65 6.02 -10.74
N GLY A 60 17.64 5.24 -11.12
CA GLY A 60 17.78 4.11 -12.05
C GLY A 60 18.39 2.84 -11.45
N LYS A 61 18.73 2.83 -10.15
CA LYS A 61 19.34 1.70 -9.47
C LYS A 61 18.34 0.96 -8.60
N ILE A 62 18.26 -0.36 -8.73
CA ILE A 62 17.43 -1.19 -7.85
C ILE A 62 18.18 -1.35 -6.52
N PHE A 63 17.59 -0.87 -5.43
CA PHE A 63 18.23 -0.87 -4.11
C PHE A 63 17.74 -1.98 -3.18
N GLY A 64 16.66 -2.67 -3.54
CA GLY A 64 16.13 -3.74 -2.68
C GLY A 64 15.28 -4.76 -3.38
N VAL A 65 15.11 -5.91 -2.72
CA VAL A 65 14.24 -7.01 -3.11
C VAL A 65 13.03 -7.06 -2.17
N PRO A 66 11.78 -7.09 -2.66
CA PRO A 66 10.61 -7.14 -1.79
C PRO A 66 10.65 -8.33 -0.83
N PHE A 67 10.21 -8.12 0.39
CA PHE A 67 10.01 -9.14 1.42
C PHE A 67 8.53 -9.24 1.82
N PHE A 68 7.88 -8.09 1.97
CA PHE A 68 6.48 -7.96 2.32
C PHE A 68 5.90 -6.77 1.58
N VAL A 69 4.81 -6.98 0.82
CA VAL A 69 4.14 -5.90 0.07
C VAL A 69 2.66 -5.88 0.40
N VAL A 70 2.16 -4.70 0.73
CA VAL A 70 0.74 -4.44 0.95
C VAL A 70 0.40 -3.04 0.46
N THR A 71 -0.87 -2.80 0.25
CA THR A 71 -1.40 -1.52 -0.18
C THR A 71 -2.73 -1.25 0.51
N ASP A 72 -3.26 -0.04 0.32
CA ASP A 72 -4.62 0.28 0.73
C ASP A 72 -5.63 -0.06 -0.37
N ALA A 73 -6.73 -0.68 0.03
CA ALA A 73 -7.98 -0.79 -0.72
C ALA A 73 -9.13 -0.72 0.28
N TRP A 74 -10.36 -0.55 -0.21
CA TRP A 74 -11.53 -0.55 0.66
C TRP A 74 -12.31 -1.85 0.50
N LYS A 75 -12.52 -2.57 1.61
CA LYS A 75 -13.38 -3.75 1.63
C LYS A 75 -14.83 -3.30 1.48
N VAL A 76 -15.60 -3.99 0.65
CA VAL A 76 -17.01 -3.67 0.38
C VAL A 76 -17.91 -4.44 1.33
N ASN A 77 -18.84 -3.75 1.96
CA ASN A 77 -20.01 -4.36 2.57
C ASN A 77 -21.03 -4.68 1.47
N THR A 78 -20.95 -5.88 0.91
CA THR A 78 -21.77 -6.29 -0.23
C THR A 78 -23.26 -6.32 0.09
N GLU A 79 -23.64 -6.69 1.32
CA GLU A 79 -25.04 -6.69 1.77
C GLU A 79 -25.62 -5.27 1.79
N LEU A 80 -24.86 -4.29 2.29
CA LEU A 80 -25.29 -2.91 2.29
C LEU A 80 -25.30 -2.32 0.87
N MET A 81 -24.32 -2.67 0.04
CA MET A 81 -24.27 -2.29 -1.38
C MET A 81 -25.55 -2.73 -2.11
N ASP A 82 -25.96 -3.99 -1.93
CA ASP A 82 -27.18 -4.56 -2.50
C ASP A 82 -28.45 -3.89 -1.96
N THR A 83 -28.49 -3.63 -0.65
CA THR A 83 -29.60 -2.92 0.01
C THR A 83 -29.78 -1.51 -0.55
N LEU A 84 -28.66 -0.81 -0.78
CA LEU A 84 -28.65 0.52 -1.37
C LEU A 84 -28.80 0.48 -2.90
N LYS A 85 -28.67 -0.67 -3.56
CA LYS A 85 -28.73 -0.78 -5.03
C LYS A 85 -27.80 0.22 -5.71
N LEU A 86 -26.58 0.32 -5.20
CA LEU A 86 -25.54 1.17 -5.78
C LEU A 86 -24.64 0.33 -6.68
N ASP A 87 -24.17 0.92 -7.76
CA ASP A 87 -23.14 0.32 -8.61
C ASP A 87 -21.76 0.51 -7.99
N TYR A 88 -20.83 -0.40 -8.25
CA TYR A 88 -19.44 -0.23 -7.83
C TYR A 88 -18.85 1.03 -8.47
N PRO A 89 -18.08 1.84 -7.69
CA PRO A 89 -17.40 2.98 -8.28
C PRO A 89 -16.36 2.53 -9.29
N GLU A 90 -16.16 3.35 -10.33
CA GLU A 90 -15.10 3.16 -11.33
C GLU A 90 -13.72 3.12 -10.67
N GLU A 91 -12.81 2.28 -11.16
CA GLU A 91 -11.52 2.07 -10.48
C GLU A 91 -10.66 3.34 -10.33
N ASN A 92 -10.83 4.32 -11.22
CA ASN A 92 -10.07 5.58 -11.26
C ASN A 92 -10.86 6.77 -10.72
N TRP A 93 -11.95 6.53 -9.97
CA TRP A 93 -12.71 7.58 -9.30
C TRP A 93 -11.84 8.47 -8.39
N THR A 94 -12.30 9.70 -8.24
CA THR A 94 -11.61 10.78 -7.55
C THR A 94 -12.31 11.15 -6.25
N TRP A 95 -11.68 11.99 -5.42
CA TRP A 95 -12.35 12.55 -4.25
C TRP A 95 -13.61 13.37 -4.58
N ASP A 96 -13.68 13.97 -5.77
CA ASP A 96 -14.90 14.65 -6.26
C ASP A 96 -16.03 13.62 -6.48
N ASP A 97 -15.73 12.47 -7.09
CA ASP A 97 -16.68 11.38 -7.33
C ASP A 97 -17.11 10.74 -6.01
N PHE A 98 -16.16 10.54 -5.08
CA PHE A 98 -16.44 10.07 -3.72
C PHE A 98 -17.45 10.97 -3.01
N TYR A 99 -17.33 12.29 -3.12
CA TYR A 99 -18.29 13.21 -2.51
C TYR A 99 -19.72 13.03 -3.05
N LEU A 100 -19.85 12.84 -4.37
CA LEU A 100 -21.15 12.57 -4.99
C LEU A 100 -21.71 11.22 -4.55
N TYR A 101 -20.87 10.18 -4.59
CA TYR A 101 -21.23 8.83 -4.17
C TYR A 101 -21.62 8.78 -2.68
N ALA A 102 -20.91 9.51 -1.82
CA ALA A 102 -21.20 9.57 -0.38
C ALA A 102 -22.60 10.14 -0.09
N LYS A 103 -23.04 11.12 -0.89
CA LYS A 103 -24.42 11.64 -0.78
C LYS A 103 -25.46 10.59 -1.19
N GLU A 104 -25.18 9.79 -2.21
CA GLU A 104 -26.08 8.73 -2.66
C GLU A 104 -26.14 7.56 -1.67
N ALA A 105 -25.01 7.28 -1.02
CA ALA A 105 -24.88 6.30 0.04
C ALA A 105 -25.55 6.74 1.34
N ARG A 106 -25.71 8.05 1.61
CA ARG A 106 -26.45 8.55 2.78
C ARG A 106 -27.96 8.39 2.60
N ARG A 107 -28.53 7.32 3.15
CA ARG A 107 -29.97 7.02 3.02
C ARG A 107 -30.66 6.85 4.38
N ASN A 108 -31.90 7.29 4.43
CA ASN A 108 -32.84 7.00 5.51
C ASN A 108 -33.57 5.70 5.14
N LEU A 109 -33.12 4.58 5.69
CA LEU A 109 -33.66 3.25 5.46
C LEU A 109 -34.88 2.97 6.33
N ASN A 110 -34.95 3.57 7.53
CA ASN A 110 -35.98 3.26 8.51
C ASN A 110 -37.21 4.21 8.46
N GLY A 111 -37.13 5.31 7.69
CA GLY A 111 -38.20 6.28 7.50
C GLY A 111 -38.35 7.35 8.59
N ASP A 112 -37.42 7.45 9.55
CA ASP A 112 -37.53 8.35 10.72
C ASP A 112 -37.14 9.82 10.44
N GLY A 113 -36.62 10.09 9.25
CA GLY A 113 -36.19 11.40 8.79
C GLY A 113 -34.69 11.65 8.96
N LYS A 114 -33.93 10.69 9.47
CA LYS A 114 -32.47 10.72 9.61
C LYS A 114 -31.83 9.69 8.70
N THR A 115 -30.63 9.97 8.24
CA THR A 115 -29.85 9.05 7.40
C THR A 115 -29.13 8.02 8.28
N ASP A 116 -29.22 6.75 7.91
CA ASP A 116 -28.75 5.59 8.69
C ASP A 116 -27.33 5.13 8.30
N THR A 117 -26.93 5.34 7.05
CA THR A 117 -25.76 4.68 6.44
C THR A 117 -24.63 5.65 6.14
N TYR A 118 -23.36 5.26 6.24
CA TYR A 118 -22.24 6.08 5.75
C TYR A 118 -21.44 5.34 4.69
N ILE A 119 -20.76 6.09 3.84
CA ILE A 119 -19.88 5.50 2.83
C ILE A 119 -18.66 4.82 3.45
N VAL A 120 -18.02 5.43 4.47
CA VAL A 120 -16.80 4.92 5.13
C VAL A 120 -16.57 5.65 6.46
N GLU A 121 -15.82 5.02 7.36
CA GLU A 121 -15.28 5.64 8.58
C GLU A 121 -13.93 6.31 8.28
N LEU A 122 -13.83 7.63 8.43
CA LEU A 122 -12.61 8.40 8.19
C LEU A 122 -12.45 9.46 9.28
N MET A 123 -11.22 9.66 9.75
CA MET A 123 -10.91 10.76 10.65
C MET A 123 -10.90 12.10 9.91
N MET A 124 -11.47 13.13 10.53
CA MET A 124 -11.40 14.49 9.96
C MET A 124 -9.95 14.98 9.82
N THR A 125 -9.08 14.62 10.75
CA THR A 125 -7.67 15.02 10.80
C THR A 125 -6.75 13.84 11.15
N PRO A 126 -5.67 13.60 10.38
CA PRO A 126 -5.32 14.27 9.12
C PRO A 126 -6.27 13.87 7.96
N PRO A 127 -6.44 14.71 6.93
CA PRO A 127 -7.22 14.36 5.75
C PRO A 127 -6.67 13.14 5.02
N PHE A 128 -7.54 12.22 4.62
CA PHE A 128 -7.11 10.92 4.09
C PHE A 128 -6.34 11.01 2.76
N PHE A 129 -6.67 11.99 1.92
CA PHE A 129 -5.96 12.22 0.65
C PHE A 129 -4.51 12.73 0.85
N MET A 130 -4.12 13.13 2.06
CA MET A 130 -2.81 13.72 2.33
C MET A 130 -1.67 12.77 1.99
N TYR A 131 -1.85 11.47 2.24
CA TYR A 131 -0.87 10.45 1.89
C TYR A 131 -0.64 10.36 0.37
N GLN A 132 -1.71 10.50 -0.42
CA GLN A 132 -1.63 10.51 -1.88
C GLN A 132 -0.94 11.78 -2.39
N TYR A 133 -1.27 12.92 -1.78
CA TYR A 133 -0.68 14.21 -2.12
C TYR A 133 0.82 14.23 -1.86
N ASN A 134 1.24 13.77 -0.68
CA ASN A 134 2.65 13.72 -0.30
C ASN A 134 3.47 12.81 -1.24
N SER A 135 2.89 11.71 -1.73
CA SER A 135 3.55 10.85 -2.73
C SER A 135 3.90 11.57 -4.04
N ILE A 136 3.26 12.70 -4.35
CA ILE A 136 3.50 13.46 -5.58
C ILE A 136 4.32 14.72 -5.31
N TYR A 137 3.95 15.48 -4.28
CA TYR A 137 4.42 16.84 -4.07
C TYR A 137 5.41 16.99 -2.92
N PHE A 138 5.77 15.89 -2.27
CA PHE A 138 6.81 15.85 -1.26
C PHE A 138 7.88 14.83 -1.67
N ASP A 139 9.11 15.28 -1.85
CA ASP A 139 10.27 14.42 -2.11
C ASP A 139 11.31 14.64 -1.02
N VAL A 140 11.46 13.63 -0.19
CA VAL A 140 12.37 13.66 0.96
C VAL A 140 13.84 13.63 0.52
N TYR A 141 14.15 12.90 -0.57
CA TYR A 141 15.50 12.75 -1.08
C TYR A 141 16.00 14.04 -1.73
N GLN A 142 15.11 14.74 -2.42
CA GLN A 142 15.39 16.05 -3.02
C GLN A 142 15.15 17.21 -2.05
N LYS A 143 14.57 16.95 -0.88
CA LYS A 143 14.17 17.95 0.12
C LYS A 143 13.23 19.02 -0.46
N THR A 144 12.24 18.58 -1.24
CA THR A 144 11.24 19.45 -1.85
C THR A 144 9.85 19.13 -1.32
N ALA A 145 9.04 20.18 -1.16
CA ALA A 145 7.63 20.06 -0.76
C ALA A 145 6.85 21.24 -1.33
N ASP A 146 5.64 21.00 -1.86
CA ASP A 146 4.73 22.06 -2.29
C ASP A 146 3.29 21.77 -1.82
N TYR A 147 2.75 22.65 -0.98
CA TYR A 147 1.37 22.59 -0.47
C TYR A 147 0.53 23.78 -0.92
N ASN A 148 1.08 24.70 -1.72
CA ASN A 148 0.37 25.89 -2.19
C ASN A 148 -0.20 25.66 -3.61
N THR A 149 -0.71 24.46 -3.87
CA THR A 149 -1.31 24.08 -5.15
C THR A 149 -2.83 24.05 -5.05
N GLU A 150 -3.51 24.26 -6.17
CA GLU A 150 -4.96 24.02 -6.25
C GLU A 150 -5.32 22.55 -5.96
N GLU A 151 -4.43 21.63 -6.31
CA GLU A 151 -4.57 20.19 -6.05
C GLU A 151 -4.51 19.85 -4.55
N PHE A 152 -3.91 20.69 -3.71
CA PHE A 152 -3.99 20.56 -2.25
C PHE A 152 -5.22 21.26 -1.69
N ILE A 153 -5.42 22.52 -2.10
CA ILE A 153 -6.44 23.41 -1.55
C ILE A 153 -7.86 22.91 -1.86
N ASN A 154 -8.09 22.36 -3.06
CA ASN A 154 -9.42 21.92 -3.48
C ASN A 154 -9.89 20.67 -2.72
N PRO A 155 -9.12 19.57 -2.62
CA PRO A 155 -9.46 18.44 -1.77
C PRO A 155 -9.59 18.81 -0.30
N LEU A 156 -8.82 19.76 0.24
CA LEU A 156 -9.01 20.26 1.61
C LEU A 156 -10.41 20.89 1.80
N LYS A 157 -10.83 21.76 0.88
CA LYS A 157 -12.18 22.37 0.92
C LYS A 157 -13.26 21.30 0.81
N LEU A 158 -13.07 20.32 -0.06
CA LEU A 158 -14.00 19.21 -0.25
C LEU A 158 -14.08 18.33 1.02
N TRP A 159 -12.94 18.04 1.64
CA TRP A 159 -12.85 17.29 2.88
C TRP A 159 -13.64 17.98 4.00
N LYS A 160 -13.43 19.28 4.21
CA LYS A 160 -14.23 20.07 5.17
C LYS A 160 -15.73 20.00 4.87
N LYS A 161 -16.10 20.00 3.59
CA LYS A 161 -17.50 19.89 3.15
C LYS A 161 -18.10 18.51 3.47
N ILE A 162 -17.35 17.43 3.25
CA ILE A 162 -17.75 16.04 3.57
C ILE A 162 -18.15 15.90 5.05
N TYR A 163 -17.36 16.44 5.97
CA TYR A 163 -17.70 16.41 7.41
C TYR A 163 -18.82 17.37 7.79
N LYS A 164 -18.87 18.56 7.18
CA LYS A 164 -19.96 19.51 7.44
C LYS A 164 -21.33 18.95 7.03
N GLU A 165 -21.36 18.13 5.99
CA GLU A 165 -22.56 17.49 5.46
C GLU A 165 -22.82 16.08 6.05
N ASP A 166 -22.05 15.65 7.05
CA ASP A 166 -22.24 14.35 7.73
C ASP A 166 -22.26 13.14 6.77
N LEU A 167 -21.33 13.14 5.81
CA LEU A 167 -21.29 12.12 4.76
C LEU A 167 -20.41 10.91 5.11
N VAL A 168 -19.51 11.05 6.08
CA VAL A 168 -18.63 10.00 6.60
C VAL A 168 -18.75 9.93 8.10
N GLU A 169 -18.56 8.73 8.66
CA GLU A 169 -18.52 8.58 10.11
C GLU A 169 -17.13 9.05 10.62
N ASN A 170 -17.13 10.04 11.51
CA ASN A 170 -15.91 10.61 12.07
C ASN A 170 -15.43 9.83 13.30
N THR A 171 -14.85 8.66 13.07
CA THR A 171 -14.34 7.76 14.10
C THR A 171 -12.98 7.20 13.69
N HIS A 172 -12.33 6.47 14.60
CA HIS A 172 -11.10 5.70 14.31
C HIS A 172 -11.29 4.20 14.56
N HIS A 173 -12.52 3.71 14.52
CA HIS A 173 -12.78 2.29 14.78
C HIS A 173 -12.65 1.55 13.46
N ARG A 174 -11.77 0.54 13.40
CA ARG A 174 -11.58 -0.29 12.20
C ARG A 174 -12.33 -1.62 12.36
N ILE A 175 -13.61 -1.52 12.71
CA ILE A 175 -14.48 -2.67 12.97
C ILE A 175 -15.55 -2.69 11.90
N GLU A 176 -15.91 -3.87 11.41
CA GLU A 176 -17.00 -4.01 10.45
C GLU A 176 -18.33 -3.58 11.09
N LYS A 177 -19.08 -2.75 10.37
CA LYS A 177 -20.36 -2.20 10.80
C LYS A 177 -21.35 -2.28 9.66
N ASP A 178 -22.54 -2.78 9.95
CA ASP A 178 -23.57 -3.06 8.94
C ASP A 178 -24.07 -1.79 8.22
N TYR A 179 -23.86 -0.61 8.82
CA TYR A 179 -24.27 0.68 8.28
C TYR A 179 -23.13 1.45 7.58
N ILE A 180 -21.93 0.86 7.49
CA ILE A 180 -20.79 1.42 6.76
C ILE A 180 -20.59 0.64 5.46
N LEU A 181 -20.58 1.35 4.31
CA LEU A 181 -20.54 0.72 2.99
C LEU A 181 -19.16 0.20 2.61
N PHE A 182 -18.12 0.97 2.90
CA PHE A 182 -16.74 0.62 2.60
C PHE A 182 -15.92 0.67 3.89
N MET A 183 -15.18 -0.40 4.17
CA MET A 183 -14.26 -0.44 5.29
C MET A 183 -12.83 -0.17 4.82
N TYR A 184 -12.22 0.83 5.43
CA TYR A 184 -10.80 1.09 5.29
C TYR A 184 -9.98 0.17 6.20
N LYS A 185 -9.12 -0.64 5.59
CA LYS A 185 -8.08 -1.41 6.29
C LYS A 185 -6.71 -0.95 5.79
N ALA A 186 -6.08 -0.07 6.56
CA ALA A 186 -4.76 0.49 6.24
C ALA A 186 -3.73 -0.63 6.06
N TRP A 187 -3.05 -0.66 4.92
CA TRP A 187 -1.92 -1.56 4.67
C TRP A 187 -2.22 -3.06 4.81
N ASP A 188 -3.47 -3.48 4.68
CA ASP A 188 -3.86 -4.89 4.84
C ASP A 188 -4.20 -5.57 3.51
N PHE A 189 -4.35 -4.82 2.41
CA PHE A 189 -4.65 -5.41 1.11
C PHE A 189 -3.37 -5.97 0.47
N GLY A 190 -3.32 -7.29 0.34
CA GLY A 190 -2.19 -8.05 -0.18
C GLY A 190 -2.66 -9.40 -0.70
N THR A 191 -1.74 -10.34 -0.93
CA THR A 191 -2.08 -11.64 -1.54
C THR A 191 -2.84 -12.58 -0.61
N CYS A 192 -3.08 -12.23 0.65
CA CYS A 192 -3.65 -13.11 1.67
C CYS A 192 -4.95 -12.60 2.30
N VAL A 193 -5.84 -11.93 1.52
CA VAL A 193 -7.13 -11.41 2.03
C VAL A 193 -8.36 -12.29 1.73
N GLY A 194 -8.17 -13.42 1.07
CA GLY A 194 -9.24 -14.35 0.70
C GLY A 194 -10.25 -13.80 -0.31
N ASP A 195 -11.52 -14.12 -0.09
CA ASP A 195 -12.62 -13.88 -1.04
C ASP A 195 -13.44 -12.61 -0.75
N ASP A 196 -13.01 -11.80 0.22
CA ASP A 196 -13.60 -10.48 0.48
C ASP A 196 -13.55 -9.61 -0.78
N THR A 197 -14.59 -8.82 -1.04
CA THR A 197 -14.62 -7.90 -2.19
C THR A 197 -13.92 -6.59 -1.83
N TYR A 198 -13.00 -6.13 -2.68
CA TYR A 198 -12.31 -4.84 -2.51
C TYR A 198 -12.51 -3.93 -3.72
N ILE A 199 -12.39 -2.62 -3.47
CA ILE A 199 -12.33 -1.58 -4.50
C ILE A 199 -11.12 -0.67 -4.30
N CYS A 200 -10.69 -0.01 -5.37
CA CYS A 200 -9.74 1.10 -5.26
C CYS A 200 -10.30 2.20 -4.36
N LYS A 201 -9.44 2.80 -3.53
CA LYS A 201 -9.76 4.07 -2.88
C LYS A 201 -9.86 5.21 -3.91
N PRO A 202 -10.61 6.29 -3.64
CA PRO A 202 -10.59 7.48 -4.46
C PRO A 202 -9.18 8.07 -4.55
N THR A 203 -8.87 8.71 -5.67
CA THR A 203 -7.55 9.32 -5.90
C THR A 203 -7.63 10.83 -6.13
N LEU A 204 -6.47 11.46 -6.21
CA LEU A 204 -6.35 12.86 -6.60
C LEU A 204 -6.77 13.05 -8.05
N LYS A 205 -7.39 14.20 -8.34
CA LYS A 205 -7.98 14.48 -9.65
C LYS A 205 -6.96 14.54 -10.77
N SER A 206 -5.81 15.16 -10.50
CA SER A 206 -4.73 15.30 -11.46
C SER A 206 -3.99 13.99 -11.74
N LYS A 207 -4.02 13.03 -10.80
CA LYS A 207 -3.19 11.84 -10.87
C LYS A 207 -3.75 10.69 -10.04
N ARG A 208 -3.97 9.55 -10.73
CA ARG A 208 -4.20 8.26 -10.09
C ARG A 208 -2.95 7.85 -9.31
N ILE A 209 -3.04 7.89 -7.98
CA ILE A 209 -1.96 7.51 -7.08
C ILE A 209 -2.51 6.77 -5.86
N TYR A 210 -1.88 5.65 -5.54
CA TYR A 210 -2.12 4.89 -4.31
C TYR A 210 -0.86 4.89 -3.45
N ASN A 211 -1.01 4.50 -2.19
CA ASN A 211 0.12 4.32 -1.30
C ASN A 211 0.31 2.82 -1.07
N ASN A 212 1.56 2.38 -1.04
CA ASN A 212 1.91 1.03 -0.64
C ASN A 212 2.82 1.06 0.60
N TYR A 213 2.90 -0.07 1.27
CA TYR A 213 3.91 -0.34 2.28
C TYR A 213 4.73 -1.55 1.84
N ILE A 214 6.04 -1.37 1.81
CA ILE A 214 6.98 -2.39 1.37
C ILE A 214 8.05 -2.57 2.45
N SER A 215 8.22 -3.80 2.91
CA SER A 215 9.46 -4.23 3.53
C SER A 215 10.31 -4.96 2.51
N PHE A 216 11.62 -4.74 2.52
CA PHE A 216 12.53 -5.26 1.50
C PHE A 216 13.92 -5.54 2.07
N PHE A 217 14.63 -6.46 1.42
CA PHE A 217 16.04 -6.69 1.67
C PHE A 217 16.90 -5.70 0.88
N MET A 218 17.86 -5.07 1.55
CA MET A 218 18.87 -4.21 0.95
C MET A 218 20.26 -4.80 1.22
N VAL A 219 21.07 -4.94 0.18
CA VAL A 219 22.46 -5.42 0.33
C VAL A 219 23.39 -4.24 0.51
N ASN A 220 24.23 -4.27 1.54
CA ASN A 220 25.30 -3.30 1.72
C ASN A 220 26.38 -3.52 0.65
N LYS A 221 26.67 -2.51 -0.18
CA LYS A 221 27.69 -2.64 -1.23
C LYS A 221 29.12 -2.85 -0.72
N LYS A 222 29.38 -2.61 0.56
CA LYS A 222 30.69 -2.78 1.22
C LYS A 222 30.77 -4.05 2.06
N ALA A 223 29.76 -4.91 2.00
CA ALA A 223 29.75 -6.17 2.74
C ALA A 223 30.98 -7.02 2.42
N ILE A 224 31.63 -7.56 3.45
CA ILE A 224 32.76 -8.50 3.28
C ILE A 224 32.29 -9.78 2.59
N ASN A 225 31.06 -10.20 2.86
CA ASN A 225 30.38 -11.37 2.32
C ASN A 225 29.35 -11.00 1.22
N LEU A 226 29.72 -10.05 0.35
CA LEU A 226 28.81 -9.50 -0.67
C LEU A 226 28.23 -10.59 -1.58
N ASN A 227 29.06 -11.49 -2.10
CA ASN A 227 28.63 -12.53 -3.03
C ASN A 227 27.64 -13.49 -2.36
N GLU A 228 27.93 -13.92 -1.13
CA GLU A 228 27.04 -14.79 -0.36
C GLU A 228 25.69 -14.11 -0.07
N CYS A 229 25.66 -12.78 0.13
CA CYS A 229 24.41 -12.03 0.26
C CYS A 229 23.61 -12.02 -1.04
N LEU A 230 24.27 -11.85 -2.19
CA LEU A 230 23.62 -11.86 -3.50
C LEU A 230 23.08 -13.25 -3.84
N ASP A 231 23.88 -14.30 -3.63
CA ASP A 231 23.47 -15.70 -3.83
C ASP A 231 22.25 -16.05 -2.97
N SER A 232 22.23 -15.60 -1.71
CA SER A 232 21.10 -15.81 -0.81
C SER A 232 19.82 -15.13 -1.32
N LEU A 233 19.93 -13.95 -1.95
CA LEU A 233 18.78 -13.26 -2.54
C LEU A 233 18.29 -13.93 -3.82
N GLU A 234 19.18 -14.48 -4.64
CA GLU A 234 18.79 -15.27 -5.82
C GLU A 234 18.04 -16.55 -5.41
N ILE A 235 18.52 -17.25 -4.38
CA ILE A 235 17.81 -18.42 -3.81
C ILE A 235 16.45 -17.99 -3.25
N TYR A 236 16.41 -16.89 -2.48
CA TYR A 236 15.17 -16.35 -1.95
C TYR A 236 14.15 -16.05 -3.07
N LEU A 237 14.60 -15.50 -4.21
CA LEU A 237 13.74 -15.18 -5.36
C LEU A 237 13.47 -16.36 -6.29
N SER A 238 14.00 -17.55 -6.01
CA SER A 238 13.69 -18.74 -6.80
C SER A 238 12.19 -19.05 -6.79
N ASP A 239 11.72 -19.65 -7.88
CA ASP A 239 10.31 -20.05 -8.00
C ASP A 239 9.92 -21.01 -6.87
N GLU A 240 10.79 -21.99 -6.57
CA GLU A 240 10.58 -22.95 -5.48
C GLU A 240 10.26 -22.26 -4.15
N VAL A 241 11.04 -21.24 -3.77
CA VAL A 241 10.81 -20.49 -2.53
C VAL A 241 9.56 -19.62 -2.64
N GLN A 242 9.42 -18.84 -3.71
CA GLN A 242 8.37 -17.81 -3.78
C GLN A 242 6.97 -18.37 -4.03
N ARG A 243 6.83 -19.57 -4.60
CA ARG A 243 5.53 -20.21 -4.80
C ARG A 243 4.82 -20.55 -3.48
N ILE A 244 5.58 -20.76 -2.41
CA ILE A 244 5.08 -21.12 -1.07
C ILE A 244 5.29 -20.02 -0.02
N ASN A 245 6.11 -19.00 -0.32
CA ASN A 245 6.44 -17.92 0.60
C ASN A 245 5.37 -16.82 0.64
N TYR A 246 4.19 -17.19 1.11
CA TYR A 246 3.07 -16.28 1.40
C TYR A 246 2.30 -16.83 2.61
N GLY A 247 1.76 -15.93 3.43
CA GLY A 247 1.01 -16.28 4.64
C GLY A 247 1.65 -15.93 5.97
N TYR A 248 0.88 -16.07 7.06
CA TYR A 248 1.31 -15.84 8.45
C TYR A 248 2.07 -14.51 8.65
N GLY A 249 1.55 -13.43 8.08
CA GLY A 249 2.19 -12.10 8.13
C GLY A 249 3.19 -11.83 7.00
N ILE A 250 3.28 -12.72 6.00
CA ILE A 250 4.00 -12.52 4.74
C ILE A 250 2.98 -12.35 3.60
N ASN A 251 3.13 -11.31 2.79
CA ASN A 251 2.38 -11.14 1.55
C ASN A 251 3.32 -11.34 0.36
N GLY A 252 2.87 -12.13 -0.61
CA GLY A 252 3.57 -12.36 -1.84
C GLY A 252 3.54 -11.11 -2.74
N PHE A 253 4.45 -11.08 -3.71
CA PHE A 253 4.66 -9.93 -4.60
C PHE A 253 4.66 -10.27 -6.10
N TYR A 254 4.31 -11.51 -6.46
CA TYR A 254 4.14 -11.97 -7.84
C TYR A 254 2.70 -11.70 -8.30
N LYS A 255 2.57 -11.16 -9.52
CA LYS A 255 1.26 -10.68 -9.99
C LYS A 255 0.33 -11.76 -10.53
N GLU A 256 0.86 -12.93 -10.85
CA GLU A 256 0.08 -14.06 -11.35
C GLU A 256 -0.42 -14.92 -10.18
N ARG A 257 -1.74 -14.97 -9.98
CA ARG A 257 -2.34 -15.77 -8.90
C ARG A 257 -1.94 -17.24 -8.97
N SER A 258 -1.86 -17.80 -10.19
CA SER A 258 -1.48 -19.20 -10.44
C SER A 258 0.00 -19.50 -10.15
N PHE A 259 0.80 -18.48 -9.84
CA PHE A 259 2.17 -18.69 -9.37
C PHE A 259 2.15 -19.41 -8.02
N TYR A 260 1.27 -19.00 -7.12
CA TYR A 260 1.21 -19.49 -5.74
C TYR A 260 0.64 -20.92 -5.66
N ASP A 261 1.37 -21.80 -4.97
CA ASP A 261 0.92 -23.18 -4.71
C ASP A 261 0.26 -23.27 -3.33
N THR A 262 -1.06 -23.41 -3.31
CA THR A 262 -1.85 -23.54 -2.07
C THR A 262 -1.76 -24.90 -1.43
N ALA A 263 -1.54 -25.96 -2.22
CA ALA A 263 -1.44 -27.32 -1.70
C ALA A 263 -0.10 -27.52 -0.99
N GLU A 264 0.99 -27.09 -1.62
CA GLU A 264 2.33 -27.21 -1.04
C GLU A 264 2.49 -26.32 0.21
N ALA A 265 1.98 -25.08 0.15
CA ALA A 265 1.98 -24.19 1.31
C ALA A 265 1.23 -24.81 2.50
N ALA A 266 0.06 -25.42 2.28
CA ALA A 266 -0.71 -26.10 3.33
C ALA A 266 0.09 -27.19 4.05
N ILE A 267 0.85 -27.99 3.29
CA ILE A 267 1.70 -29.06 3.82
C ILE A 267 2.80 -28.48 4.71
N LEU A 268 3.47 -27.41 4.25
CA LEU A 268 4.58 -26.79 4.97
C LEU A 268 4.14 -26.19 6.31
N TYR A 269 2.98 -25.52 6.32
CA TYR A 269 2.49 -24.79 7.50
C TYR A 269 1.69 -25.64 8.51
N ARG A 270 1.54 -26.95 8.27
CA ARG A 270 0.83 -27.89 9.16
C ARG A 270 -0.59 -27.44 9.53
N GLY A 271 -1.36 -26.93 8.57
CA GLY A 271 -2.71 -26.43 8.79
C GLY A 271 -3.39 -25.90 7.52
N GLU A 272 -4.49 -25.16 7.68
CA GLU A 272 -5.10 -24.44 6.56
C GLU A 272 -4.19 -23.28 6.13
N PRO A 273 -3.77 -23.22 4.85
CA PRO A 273 -2.98 -22.11 4.36
C PRO A 273 -3.81 -20.82 4.47
N PRO A 274 -3.18 -19.65 4.58
CA PRO A 274 -3.90 -18.39 4.52
C PRO A 274 -4.68 -18.30 3.21
N ASN A 275 -5.90 -17.79 3.29
CA ASN A 275 -6.78 -17.67 2.13
C ASN A 275 -6.13 -16.77 1.08
N LEU A 276 -5.67 -17.40 0.01
CA LEU A 276 -5.11 -16.70 -1.13
C LEU A 276 -6.21 -15.82 -1.73
N THR A 277 -5.83 -14.58 -1.99
CA THR A 277 -6.71 -13.55 -2.55
C THR A 277 -7.37 -14.04 -3.83
N CYS A 278 -8.66 -13.74 -4.02
CA CYS A 278 -9.41 -14.14 -5.21
C CYS A 278 -8.84 -13.49 -6.50
N SER A 279 -9.21 -14.03 -7.67
CA SER A 279 -8.66 -13.58 -8.96
C SER A 279 -8.91 -12.11 -9.26
N ASP A 280 -10.11 -11.60 -8.95
CA ASP A 280 -10.48 -10.21 -9.21
C ASP A 280 -9.64 -9.25 -8.37
N ASN A 281 -9.42 -9.60 -7.11
CA ASN A 281 -8.55 -8.84 -6.22
C ASN A 281 -7.08 -8.92 -6.63
N PHE A 282 -6.61 -9.98 -7.28
CA PHE A 282 -5.26 -10.05 -7.85
C PHE A 282 -5.07 -9.04 -9.00
N ILE A 283 -6.09 -8.90 -9.86
CA ILE A 283 -6.12 -7.88 -10.91
C ILE A 283 -6.09 -6.49 -10.26
N LEU A 284 -6.92 -6.27 -9.23
CA LEU A 284 -6.97 -5.02 -8.48
C LEU A 284 -5.63 -4.70 -7.79
N LEU A 285 -4.97 -5.68 -7.16
CA LEU A 285 -3.64 -5.52 -6.55
C LEU A 285 -2.62 -5.05 -7.58
N ASN A 286 -2.53 -5.70 -8.74
CA ASN A 286 -1.58 -5.28 -9.77
C ASN A 286 -1.88 -3.87 -10.28
N THR A 287 -3.15 -3.54 -10.48
CA THR A 287 -3.59 -2.19 -10.84
C THR A 287 -3.19 -1.16 -9.79
N ILE A 288 -3.42 -1.43 -8.50
CA ILE A 288 -3.06 -0.52 -7.41
C ILE A 288 -1.54 -0.35 -7.36
N PHE A 289 -0.78 -1.45 -7.38
CA PHE A 289 0.69 -1.40 -7.34
C PHE A 289 1.27 -0.61 -8.51
N LYS A 290 0.76 -0.81 -9.73
CA LYS A 290 1.15 -0.04 -10.93
C LYS A 290 1.07 1.48 -10.74
N TYR A 291 0.10 1.96 -9.97
CA TYR A 291 -0.08 3.39 -9.67
C TYR A 291 0.26 3.74 -8.22
N SER A 292 1.04 2.91 -7.54
CA SER A 292 1.39 3.13 -6.13
C SER A 292 2.76 3.77 -5.97
N LYS A 293 2.94 4.48 -4.86
CA LYS A 293 4.25 4.88 -4.34
C LYS A 293 4.40 4.43 -2.88
N PRO A 294 5.62 4.10 -2.43
CA PRO A 294 5.85 3.78 -1.03
C PRO A 294 5.47 4.93 -0.11
N HIS A 295 4.82 4.57 0.98
CA HIS A 295 4.73 5.44 2.13
C HIS A 295 6.11 5.53 2.77
N VAL A 296 6.70 6.73 2.76
CA VAL A 296 8.07 7.02 3.23
C VAL A 296 8.10 7.98 4.43
N PHE A 297 6.94 8.21 5.06
CA PHE A 297 6.82 9.03 6.27
C PHE A 297 6.35 8.18 7.43
N ARG A 298 6.61 8.64 8.65
CA ARG A 298 5.89 8.15 9.82
C ARG A 298 4.62 8.96 9.98
N ASP A 299 3.56 8.32 10.46
CA ASP A 299 2.27 8.97 10.77
C ASP A 299 2.41 10.16 11.75
N GLU A 300 3.55 10.29 12.45
CA GLU A 300 3.89 11.35 13.40
C GLU A 300 4.18 12.73 12.78
N LEU A 301 4.10 12.90 11.44
CA LEU A 301 3.93 14.24 10.87
C LEU A 301 2.50 14.71 11.17
N ASP A 302 2.26 15.05 12.44
CA ASP A 302 1.10 15.80 12.92
C ASP A 302 1.13 17.19 12.26
N ILE A 303 0.83 17.25 10.97
CA ILE A 303 0.49 18.49 10.31
C ILE A 303 -0.87 18.85 10.90
N LEU A 304 -0.84 19.63 11.98
CA LEU A 304 -1.99 20.32 12.53
C LEU A 304 -2.47 21.31 11.47
N ILE A 305 -3.27 20.80 10.52
CA ILE A 305 -4.06 21.64 9.64
C ILE A 305 -5.19 22.17 10.51
N TYR A 306 -5.05 23.39 11.01
CA TYR A 306 -6.15 24.13 11.61
C TYR A 306 -7.20 24.36 10.52
N MET A 307 -8.21 23.48 10.44
CA MET A 307 -9.32 23.54 9.49
C MET A 307 -10.54 24.25 10.07
#